data_AF-A2DG44-F1
#
_entry.id   AF-A2DG44-F1
#
_cell.length_a   1.000
_cell.length_b   1.000
_cell.length_c   1.000
_cell.angle_alpha   90.00
_cell.angle_beta   90.00
_cell.angle_gamma   90.00
#
_symmetry.space_group_name_H-M   'P 1'
#
loop_
_entity.id
_entity.type
_entity.pdbx_description
1 polymer ?
#
loop_
_entity_poly.entity_id
_entity_poly.type
_entity_poly.pdbx_seq_one_letter_code
_entity_poly.pdbx_strand_id
1 'polypeptide(L)'
;MSDQNIHINKFNELRSIYKYHIDSYNALYQLQTENEEELNKIYKMIKAELIDSKKCPPTNIMNSILEIIPYNNRYSKSYLFLAKLICDDYHVKDVFNVKDISNYLFYKEYGIILDKKYDFEGFKSENLDIHTENTIYKAIMYNDLESFITFTEIDGFDKDQKLKSKLYPYSMKRYSLLELCCYHGAVDCFKLLRTKFNSEIAQTCLDFSFLGGNPEIMSECLKYQKPGKFCMKNAIISHNIDFVTFLMNEYNIEIDLGSCGLFNNLEAFLVYFDQTNDVNKCFLISPYFNTPSLCKYFLSNGANINEKDDFGKTALHYAAKNNIIEIAKLIISHGANVNEKRLY
;
A
#
# COMPACT_ATOMS: atom_id res chain seq x y z
N MET A 1 35.71 -23.50 -7.68
CA MET A 1 34.55 -23.32 -8.59
C MET A 1 33.32 -23.38 -7.71
N SER A 2 32.92 -22.24 -7.18
CA SER A 2 31.92 -22.10 -6.12
C SER A 2 30.50 -22.10 -6.68
N ASP A 3 29.58 -22.71 -5.93
CA ASP A 3 28.15 -22.89 -6.15
C ASP A 3 27.32 -21.59 -6.25
N GLN A 4 27.75 -20.61 -7.04
CA GLN A 4 27.02 -19.35 -7.24
C GLN A 4 26.02 -19.41 -8.40
N ASN A 5 25.97 -20.49 -9.17
CA ASN A 5 25.10 -20.61 -10.35
C ASN A 5 23.73 -21.26 -10.09
N ILE A 6 23.41 -21.72 -8.87
CA ILE A 6 22.13 -22.38 -8.56
C ILE A 6 21.08 -21.40 -7.99
N HIS A 7 21.50 -20.25 -7.45
CA HIS A 7 20.59 -19.31 -6.77
C HIS A 7 19.88 -18.31 -7.70
N ILE A 8 20.43 -18.01 -8.88
CA ILE A 8 19.92 -16.95 -9.78
C ILE A 8 18.54 -17.27 -10.41
N ASN A 9 18.00 -18.49 -10.24
CA ASN A 9 16.79 -18.92 -10.95
C ASN A 9 15.49 -18.87 -10.12
N LYS A 10 15.55 -18.86 -8.77
CA LYS A 10 14.34 -19.01 -7.93
C LYS A 10 13.42 -17.79 -7.95
N PHE A 11 13.97 -16.58 -7.86
CA PHE A 11 13.17 -15.35 -7.96
C PHE A 11 12.42 -15.28 -9.29
N ASN A 12 13.13 -15.47 -10.40
CA ASN A 12 12.55 -15.40 -11.75
C ASN A 12 11.46 -16.46 -11.96
N GLU A 13 11.69 -17.67 -11.46
CA GLU A 13 10.70 -18.75 -11.50
C GLU A 13 9.43 -18.38 -10.72
N LEU A 14 9.55 -18.00 -9.44
CA LEU A 14 8.41 -17.64 -8.60
C LEU A 14 7.68 -16.40 -9.13
N ARG A 15 8.42 -15.38 -9.57
CA ARG A 15 7.85 -14.18 -10.18
C ARG A 15 7.06 -14.53 -11.44
N SER A 16 7.55 -15.48 -12.26
CA SER A 16 6.82 -15.97 -13.43
C SER A 16 5.54 -16.72 -13.04
N ILE A 17 5.60 -17.58 -12.02
CA ILE A 17 4.44 -18.33 -11.51
C ILE A 17 3.35 -17.38 -11.00
N TYR A 18 3.73 -16.32 -10.29
CA TYR A 18 2.81 -15.36 -9.67
C TYR A 18 2.65 -14.06 -10.47
N LYS A 19 3.08 -14.04 -11.74
CA LYS A 19 3.10 -12.85 -12.58
C LYS A 19 1.79 -12.06 -12.56
N TYR A 20 0.68 -12.73 -12.82
CA TYR A 20 -0.63 -12.07 -12.89
C TYR A 20 -1.09 -11.47 -11.55
N HIS A 21 -0.70 -12.08 -10.43
CA HIS A 21 -0.96 -11.50 -9.11
C HIS A 21 -0.15 -10.22 -8.92
N ILE A 22 1.17 -10.29 -9.20
CA ILE A 22 2.10 -9.17 -9.08
C ILE A 22 1.67 -8.01 -9.99
N ASP A 23 1.46 -8.29 -11.27
CA ASP A 23 1.11 -7.27 -12.27
C ASP A 23 -0.25 -6.61 -11.94
N SER A 24 -1.22 -7.35 -11.41
CA SER A 24 -2.52 -6.81 -11.02
C SER A 24 -2.41 -5.82 -9.86
N TYR A 25 -1.64 -6.14 -8.82
CA TYR A 25 -1.45 -5.23 -7.70
C TYR A 25 -0.51 -4.07 -8.05
N ASN A 26 0.50 -4.27 -8.90
CA ASN A 26 1.31 -3.18 -9.42
C ASN A 26 0.43 -2.16 -10.17
N ALA A 27 -0.49 -2.61 -11.03
CA ALA A 27 -1.43 -1.72 -11.72
C ALA A 27 -2.37 -0.95 -10.77
N LEU A 28 -2.75 -1.54 -9.63
CA LEU A 28 -3.59 -0.88 -8.62
C LEU A 28 -2.83 0.18 -7.83
N TYR A 29 -1.65 -0.15 -7.32
CA TYR A 29 -0.87 0.76 -6.47
C TYR A 29 -0.16 1.86 -7.28
N GLN A 30 0.17 1.60 -8.55
CA GLN A 30 0.76 2.58 -9.46
C GLN A 30 -0.27 3.29 -10.35
N LEU A 31 -1.56 3.21 -10.03
CA LEU A 31 -2.63 3.82 -10.81
C LEU A 31 -2.46 5.35 -10.87
N GLN A 32 -2.53 5.88 -12.10
CA GLN A 32 -2.32 7.30 -12.38
C GLN A 32 -3.42 7.95 -13.25
N THR A 33 -4.61 7.35 -13.30
CA THR A 33 -5.68 7.73 -14.23
C THR A 33 -7.03 7.90 -13.55
N GLU A 34 -7.82 8.84 -14.05
CA GLU A 34 -9.25 9.01 -13.75
C GLU A 34 -10.13 8.65 -14.96
N ASN A 35 -9.52 8.23 -16.08
CA ASN A 35 -10.24 7.90 -17.30
C ASN A 35 -10.98 6.56 -17.13
N GLU A 36 -12.30 6.58 -17.27
CA GLU A 36 -13.13 5.39 -17.07
C GLU A 36 -12.78 4.23 -18.01
N GLU A 37 -12.35 4.48 -19.26
CA GLU A 37 -11.99 3.40 -20.18
C GLU A 37 -10.72 2.67 -19.72
N GLU A 38 -9.74 3.41 -19.20
CA GLU A 38 -8.52 2.84 -18.63
C GLU A 38 -8.81 2.09 -17.33
N LEU A 39 -9.65 2.66 -16.45
CA LEU A 39 -10.10 2.00 -15.23
C LEU A 39 -10.84 0.70 -15.54
N ASN A 40 -11.68 0.68 -16.58
CA ASN A 40 -12.34 -0.54 -17.04
C ASN A 40 -11.36 -1.61 -17.55
N LYS A 41 -10.23 -1.23 -18.15
CA LYS A 41 -9.16 -2.18 -18.54
C LYS A 41 -8.50 -2.78 -17.31
N ILE A 42 -8.16 -1.96 -16.31
CA ILE A 42 -7.59 -2.41 -15.03
C ILE A 42 -8.59 -3.35 -14.33
N TYR A 43 -9.87 -2.97 -14.28
CA TYR A 43 -10.92 -3.80 -13.70
C TYR A 43 -11.04 -5.17 -14.38
N LYS A 44 -11.08 -5.21 -15.73
CA LYS A 44 -11.13 -6.49 -16.47
C LYS A 44 -9.96 -7.41 -16.15
N MET A 45 -8.77 -6.86 -16.01
CA MET A 45 -7.58 -7.63 -15.61
C MET A 45 -7.75 -8.19 -14.19
N ILE A 46 -8.10 -7.35 -13.21
CA ILE A 46 -8.33 -7.78 -11.81
C ILE A 46 -9.42 -8.86 -11.74
N LYS A 47 -10.52 -8.64 -12.47
CA LYS A 47 -11.65 -9.54 -12.55
C LYS A 47 -11.22 -10.93 -13.03
N ALA A 48 -10.56 -11.01 -14.19
CA ALA A 48 -10.12 -12.27 -14.76
C ALA A 48 -9.04 -12.95 -13.89
N GLU A 49 -8.03 -12.19 -13.48
CA GLU A 49 -6.80 -12.76 -12.92
C GLU A 49 -6.89 -13.06 -11.42
N LEU A 50 -7.66 -12.29 -10.66
CA LEU A 50 -7.76 -12.41 -9.21
C LEU A 50 -9.10 -12.97 -8.74
N ILE A 51 -10.22 -12.59 -9.36
CA ILE A 51 -11.56 -12.95 -8.89
C ILE A 51 -12.07 -14.22 -9.56
N ASP A 52 -12.24 -14.21 -10.89
CA ASP A 52 -12.86 -15.30 -11.66
C ASP A 52 -11.98 -16.56 -11.70
N SER A 53 -10.66 -16.39 -11.58
CA SER A 53 -9.71 -17.49 -11.38
C SER A 53 -9.86 -18.21 -10.02
N LYS A 54 -10.82 -17.79 -9.19
CA LYS A 54 -11.11 -18.28 -7.83
C LYS A 54 -9.93 -18.17 -6.87
N LYS A 55 -8.99 -17.27 -7.14
CA LYS A 55 -7.87 -17.00 -6.23
C LYS A 55 -8.34 -16.17 -5.03
N CYS A 56 -9.14 -15.12 -5.28
CA CYS A 56 -9.54 -14.17 -4.24
C CYS A 56 -11.05 -13.89 -4.18
N PRO A 57 -11.65 -13.91 -2.98
CA PRO A 57 -13.01 -13.40 -2.80
C PRO A 57 -13.14 -11.94 -3.25
N PRO A 58 -14.23 -11.57 -3.94
CA PRO A 58 -14.48 -10.18 -4.35
C PRO A 58 -14.40 -9.17 -3.19
N THR A 59 -14.87 -9.57 -2.00
CA THR A 59 -14.79 -8.76 -0.76
C THR A 59 -13.35 -8.39 -0.41
N ASN A 60 -12.41 -9.31 -0.57
CA ASN A 60 -11.01 -9.09 -0.21
C ASN A 60 -10.34 -8.16 -1.22
N ILE A 61 -10.63 -8.32 -2.51
CA ILE A 61 -10.11 -7.41 -3.55
C ILE A 61 -10.67 -6.01 -3.37
N MET A 62 -11.97 -5.88 -3.08
CA MET A 62 -12.59 -4.60 -2.77
C MET A 62 -11.94 -3.93 -1.56
N ASN A 63 -11.68 -4.69 -0.49
CA ASN A 63 -10.94 -4.17 0.66
C ASN A 63 -9.52 -3.71 0.28
N SER A 64 -8.77 -4.52 -0.48
CA SER A 64 -7.43 -4.16 -0.94
C SER A 64 -7.42 -2.87 -1.76
N ILE A 65 -8.39 -2.67 -2.65
CA ILE A 65 -8.52 -1.44 -3.45
C ILE A 65 -8.75 -0.23 -2.53
N LEU A 66 -9.66 -0.36 -1.56
CA LEU A 66 -10.00 0.73 -0.65
C LEU A 66 -8.89 1.03 0.37
N GLU A 67 -8.03 0.07 0.70
CA GLU A 67 -6.84 0.24 1.55
C GLU A 67 -5.78 1.16 0.89
N ILE A 68 -5.78 1.28 -0.45
CA ILE A 68 -4.81 2.09 -1.21
C ILE A 68 -5.06 3.58 -1.06
N ILE A 69 -6.33 4.00 -0.88
CA ILE A 69 -6.74 5.41 -0.93
C ILE A 69 -5.83 6.33 -0.10
N PRO A 70 -5.49 6.05 1.17
CA PRO A 70 -4.62 6.93 1.95
C PRO A 70 -3.19 7.09 1.41
N TYR A 71 -2.74 6.18 0.55
CA TYR A 71 -1.38 6.14 0.01
C TYR A 71 -1.29 6.62 -1.44
N ASN A 72 -2.42 6.72 -2.14
CA ASN A 72 -2.51 7.34 -3.46
C ASN A 72 -3.80 8.16 -3.58
N ASN A 73 -3.99 9.11 -2.64
CA ASN A 73 -5.27 9.78 -2.47
C ASN A 73 -5.65 10.71 -3.64
N ARG A 74 -4.70 11.07 -4.52
CA ARG A 74 -4.99 11.81 -5.76
C ARG A 74 -6.08 11.14 -6.58
N TYR A 75 -6.06 9.82 -6.67
CA TYR A 75 -6.99 9.03 -7.49
C TYR A 75 -8.08 8.35 -6.66
N SER A 76 -8.49 8.96 -5.53
CA SER A 76 -9.52 8.39 -4.64
C SER A 76 -10.78 8.01 -5.40
N LYS A 77 -11.27 8.86 -6.32
CA LYS A 77 -12.45 8.58 -7.14
C LYS A 77 -12.28 7.34 -8.02
N SER A 78 -11.11 7.16 -8.61
CA SER A 78 -10.78 5.98 -9.41
C SER A 78 -10.87 4.68 -8.59
N TYR A 79 -10.34 4.69 -7.36
CA TYR A 79 -10.44 3.53 -6.46
C TYR A 79 -11.87 3.25 -6.01
N LEU A 80 -12.66 4.29 -5.72
CA LEU A 80 -14.08 4.14 -5.40
C LEU A 80 -14.86 3.56 -6.59
N PHE A 81 -14.58 4.02 -7.80
CA PHE A 81 -15.16 3.50 -9.04
C PHE A 81 -14.82 2.02 -9.25
N LEU A 82 -13.55 1.62 -9.12
CA LEU A 82 -13.13 0.22 -9.22
C LEU A 82 -13.82 -0.66 -8.16
N ALA A 83 -13.91 -0.17 -6.91
CA ALA A 83 -14.64 -0.85 -5.85
C ALA A 83 -16.14 -0.98 -6.17
N LYS A 84 -16.74 0.04 -6.79
CA LYS A 84 -18.15 0.04 -7.21
C LYS A 84 -18.43 -0.99 -8.29
N LEU A 85 -17.53 -1.15 -9.26
CA LEU A 85 -17.66 -2.20 -10.28
C LEU A 85 -17.69 -3.60 -9.64
N ILE A 86 -16.85 -3.86 -8.64
CA ILE A 86 -16.87 -5.14 -7.89
C ILE A 86 -18.18 -5.30 -7.11
N CYS A 87 -18.63 -4.24 -6.45
CA CYS A 87 -19.90 -4.21 -5.72
C CYS A 87 -21.07 -4.58 -6.63
N ASP A 88 -21.11 -4.06 -7.85
CA ASP A 88 -22.19 -4.30 -8.80
C ASP A 88 -22.14 -5.69 -9.40
N ASP A 89 -20.98 -6.10 -9.93
CA ASP A 89 -20.81 -7.38 -10.62
C ASP A 89 -20.97 -8.59 -9.69
N TYR A 90 -20.54 -8.47 -8.44
CA TYR A 90 -20.51 -9.57 -7.47
C TYR A 90 -21.49 -9.38 -6.30
N HIS A 91 -22.30 -8.32 -6.32
CA HIS A 91 -23.28 -8.01 -5.28
C HIS A 91 -22.68 -7.93 -3.86
N VAL A 92 -21.44 -7.44 -3.75
CA VAL A 92 -20.76 -7.27 -2.46
C VAL A 92 -21.35 -6.09 -1.71
N LYS A 93 -21.98 -6.36 -0.56
CA LYS A 93 -22.62 -5.34 0.29
C LYS A 93 -22.08 -5.30 1.72
N ASP A 94 -21.12 -6.16 2.03
CA ASP A 94 -20.51 -6.26 3.35
C ASP A 94 -19.04 -6.61 3.17
N VAL A 95 -18.15 -5.74 3.66
CA VAL A 95 -16.71 -5.91 3.58
C VAL A 95 -16.14 -5.70 4.98
N PHE A 96 -15.48 -6.74 5.48
CA PHE A 96 -14.91 -6.74 6.82
C PHE A 96 -13.66 -5.86 6.90
N ASN A 97 -13.60 -4.95 7.88
CA ASN A 97 -12.39 -4.21 8.25
C ASN A 97 -11.88 -3.25 7.16
N VAL A 98 -12.80 -2.60 6.45
CA VAL A 98 -12.48 -1.49 5.54
C VAL A 98 -12.00 -0.28 6.35
N LYS A 99 -10.99 0.44 5.85
CA LYS A 99 -10.57 1.72 6.46
C LYS A 99 -11.73 2.67 6.60
N ASP A 100 -11.88 3.26 7.80
CA ASP A 100 -12.95 4.21 8.12
C ASP A 100 -13.12 5.30 7.05
N ILE A 101 -12.01 5.90 6.60
CA ILE A 101 -12.03 6.96 5.59
C ILE A 101 -12.55 6.45 4.25
N SER A 102 -12.10 5.28 3.80
CA SER A 102 -12.51 4.69 2.53
C SER A 102 -13.98 4.24 2.56
N ASN A 103 -14.44 3.67 3.68
CA ASN A 103 -15.85 3.32 3.90
C ASN A 103 -16.73 4.58 3.88
N TYR A 104 -16.30 5.66 4.54
CA TYR A 104 -17.01 6.95 4.53
C TYR A 104 -17.08 7.55 3.12
N LEU A 105 -15.98 7.57 2.37
CA LEU A 105 -15.97 8.10 1.00
C LEU A 105 -16.88 7.29 0.08
N PHE A 106 -16.86 5.96 0.20
CA PHE A 106 -17.74 5.09 -0.59
C PHE A 106 -19.21 5.31 -0.26
N TYR A 107 -19.55 5.46 1.02
CA TYR A 107 -20.89 5.83 1.45
C TYR A 107 -21.31 7.22 0.92
N LYS A 108 -20.43 8.22 0.99
CA LYS A 108 -20.72 9.57 0.50
C LYS A 108 -20.98 9.60 -1.01
N GLU A 109 -20.25 8.81 -1.78
CA GLU A 109 -20.37 8.76 -3.24
C GLU A 109 -21.58 7.93 -3.70
N TYR A 110 -21.82 6.77 -3.08
CA TYR A 110 -22.78 5.76 -3.59
C TYR A 110 -23.93 5.42 -2.64
N GLY A 111 -23.94 5.95 -1.41
CA GLY A 111 -24.97 5.66 -0.41
C GLY A 111 -24.90 4.26 0.20
N ILE A 112 -23.79 3.53 0.03
CA ILE A 112 -23.61 2.15 0.49
C ILE A 112 -22.62 2.11 1.68
N ILE A 113 -23.05 1.51 2.79
CA ILE A 113 -22.19 1.24 3.95
C ILE A 113 -21.61 -0.16 3.80
N LEU A 114 -20.29 -0.26 3.65
CA LEU A 114 -19.62 -1.56 3.43
C LEU A 114 -19.33 -2.29 4.74
N ASP A 115 -18.76 -1.60 5.73
CA ASP A 115 -18.57 -2.17 7.07
C ASP A 115 -19.67 -1.67 8.00
N LYS A 116 -20.64 -2.54 8.28
CA LYS A 116 -21.83 -2.23 9.10
C LYS A 116 -21.53 -2.03 10.58
N LYS A 117 -20.33 -2.37 11.06
CA LYS A 117 -19.92 -2.05 12.42
C LYS A 117 -19.70 -0.56 12.62
N TYR A 118 -19.57 0.18 11.52
CA TYR A 118 -19.32 1.60 11.56
C TYR A 118 -20.62 2.39 11.61
N ASP A 119 -20.77 3.15 12.69
CA ASP A 119 -21.75 4.22 12.77
C ASP A 119 -21.08 5.52 12.31
N PHE A 120 -21.63 6.13 11.26
CA PHE A 120 -21.14 7.43 10.79
C PHE A 120 -21.64 8.59 11.68
N GLU A 121 -22.57 8.34 12.63
CA GLU A 121 -22.97 9.30 13.66
C GLU A 121 -21.76 9.66 14.54
N GLY A 122 -21.06 10.73 14.17
CA GLY A 122 -19.86 11.20 14.85
C GLY A 122 -18.57 11.11 14.03
N PHE A 123 -18.62 10.65 12.77
CA PHE A 123 -17.44 10.70 11.88
C PHE A 123 -17.07 12.15 11.55
N LYS A 124 -16.23 12.75 12.40
CA LYS A 124 -15.56 14.02 12.12
C LYS A 124 -14.32 13.72 11.28
N SER A 125 -14.41 13.98 10.00
CA SER A 125 -13.25 14.06 9.13
C SER A 125 -12.92 15.53 8.88
N GLU A 126 -11.90 16.02 9.58
CA GLU A 126 -11.30 17.31 9.27
C GLU A 126 -10.66 17.25 7.87
N ASN A 127 -10.89 18.28 7.07
CA ASN A 127 -10.23 18.54 5.78
C ASN A 127 -10.34 17.38 4.76
N LEU A 128 -11.56 17.01 4.36
CA LEU A 128 -11.82 16.12 3.21
C LEU A 128 -11.95 16.86 1.88
N ASP A 129 -12.03 18.18 1.94
CA ASP A 129 -12.13 19.10 0.83
C ASP A 129 -10.78 19.38 0.15
N ILE A 130 -9.73 18.63 0.46
CA ILE A 130 -8.40 18.77 -0.17
C ILE A 130 -8.42 18.56 -1.69
N HIS A 131 -9.45 17.88 -2.20
CA HIS A 131 -9.69 17.67 -3.64
C HIS A 131 -10.55 18.77 -4.28
N THR A 132 -11.06 19.73 -3.50
CA THR A 132 -11.87 20.83 -4.03
C THR A 132 -11.01 21.80 -4.86
N GLU A 133 -11.65 22.40 -5.86
CA GLU A 133 -11.02 23.45 -6.67
C GLU A 133 -10.54 24.61 -5.81
N ASN A 134 -9.48 25.27 -6.25
CA ASN A 134 -8.93 26.47 -5.60
C ASN A 134 -8.43 26.24 -4.17
N THR A 135 -7.77 25.10 -3.91
CA THR A 135 -7.02 24.88 -2.68
C THR A 135 -5.52 24.75 -2.96
N ILE A 136 -4.70 25.23 -2.03
CA ILE A 136 -3.24 25.04 -2.10
C ILE A 136 -2.86 23.56 -2.11
N TYR A 137 -3.67 22.72 -1.46
CA TYR A 137 -3.47 21.27 -1.43
C TYR A 137 -3.70 20.61 -2.78
N LYS A 138 -4.70 21.07 -3.54
CA LYS A 138 -4.91 20.62 -4.92
C LYS A 138 -3.78 21.09 -5.85
N ALA A 139 -3.29 22.31 -5.67
CA ALA A 139 -2.13 22.81 -6.41
C ALA A 139 -0.89 21.91 -6.17
N ILE A 140 -0.61 21.56 -4.91
CA ILE A 140 0.44 20.57 -4.60
C ILE A 140 0.11 19.21 -5.23
N MET A 141 -1.12 18.72 -5.05
CA MET A 141 -1.54 17.39 -5.53
C MET A 141 -1.27 17.19 -7.02
N TYR A 142 -1.43 18.21 -7.85
CA TYR A 142 -1.17 18.15 -9.29
C TYR A 142 0.13 18.82 -9.74
N ASN A 143 0.98 19.22 -8.79
CA ASN A 143 2.21 19.99 -9.05
C ASN A 143 1.97 21.25 -9.90
N ASP A 144 0.84 21.92 -9.69
CA ASP A 144 0.47 23.16 -10.36
C ASP A 144 1.17 24.34 -9.70
N LEU A 145 2.36 24.66 -10.22
CA LEU A 145 3.19 25.74 -9.71
C LEU A 145 2.52 27.12 -9.83
N GLU A 146 1.74 27.36 -10.89
CA GLU A 146 1.11 28.67 -11.13
C GLU A 146 0.08 28.95 -10.03
N SER A 147 -0.87 28.04 -9.85
CA SER A 147 -1.85 28.14 -8.76
C SER A 147 -1.16 28.20 -7.40
N PHE A 148 -0.13 27.38 -7.19
CA PHE A 148 0.61 27.37 -5.93
C PHE A 148 1.26 28.73 -5.63
N ILE A 149 1.89 29.38 -6.61
CA ILE A 149 2.45 30.73 -6.45
C ILE A 149 1.35 31.70 -6.02
N THR A 150 0.18 31.69 -6.67
CA THR A 150 -0.91 32.62 -6.31
C THR A 150 -1.30 32.52 -4.84
N PHE A 151 -1.33 31.32 -4.24
CA PHE A 151 -1.60 31.15 -2.82
C PHE A 151 -0.48 31.68 -1.94
N THR A 152 0.77 31.50 -2.35
CA THR A 152 1.94 31.91 -1.57
C THR A 152 2.20 33.42 -1.59
N GLU A 153 1.58 34.16 -2.51
CA GLU A 153 1.64 35.62 -2.59
C GLU A 153 0.47 36.32 -1.88
N ILE A 154 -0.49 35.58 -1.32
CA ILE A 154 -1.59 36.17 -0.55
C ILE A 154 -1.03 36.80 0.74
N ASP A 155 -1.44 38.03 1.03
CA ASP A 155 -1.11 38.70 2.29
C ASP A 155 -1.54 37.84 3.49
N GLY A 156 -0.59 37.55 4.37
CA GLY A 156 -0.82 36.69 5.55
C GLY A 156 -0.71 35.19 5.28
N PHE A 157 -0.17 34.77 4.13
CA PHE A 157 0.14 33.36 3.87
C PHE A 157 1.01 32.75 4.97
N ASP A 158 0.49 31.70 5.61
CA ASP A 158 1.22 30.90 6.59
C ASP A 158 2.00 29.78 5.87
N LYS A 159 3.31 29.99 5.73
CA LYS A 159 4.25 29.00 5.16
C LYS A 159 4.40 27.75 6.02
N ASP A 160 4.14 27.85 7.32
CA ASP A 160 4.31 26.77 8.30
C ASP A 160 2.99 26.04 8.57
N GLN A 161 1.94 26.36 7.79
CA GLN A 161 0.63 25.73 7.90
C GLN A 161 0.73 24.22 7.78
N LYS A 162 -0.08 23.51 8.58
CA LYS A 162 -0.11 22.04 8.60
C LYS A 162 -1.51 21.49 8.41
N LEU A 163 -1.62 20.56 7.47
CA LEU A 163 -2.83 19.83 7.16
C LEU A 163 -2.98 18.60 8.06
N LYS A 164 -4.11 18.50 8.76
CA LYS A 164 -4.55 17.24 9.39
C LYS A 164 -5.69 16.67 8.57
N SER A 165 -5.51 15.49 7.99
CA SER A 165 -6.55 14.84 7.21
C SER A 165 -6.44 13.32 7.28
N LYS A 166 -7.59 12.66 7.38
CA LYS A 166 -7.67 11.18 7.39
C LYS A 166 -7.38 10.57 6.01
N LEU A 167 -7.27 11.39 4.95
CA LEU A 167 -6.92 10.98 3.58
C LEU A 167 -5.44 10.69 3.39
N TYR A 168 -4.59 11.01 4.36
CA TYR A 168 -3.16 10.72 4.31
C TYR A 168 -2.79 9.59 5.29
N PRO A 169 -1.62 8.96 5.12
CA PRO A 169 -1.13 7.96 6.07
C PRO A 169 -1.04 8.58 7.48
N TYR A 170 -1.11 7.77 8.54
CA TYR A 170 -1.00 8.23 9.93
C TYR A 170 -1.94 9.41 10.27
N SER A 171 -3.26 9.19 10.15
CA SER A 171 -4.33 10.20 10.22
C SER A 171 -4.36 11.16 11.43
N MET A 172 -3.58 10.90 12.48
CA MET A 172 -3.42 11.77 13.65
C MET A 172 -2.30 12.81 13.49
N LYS A 173 -1.41 12.66 12.50
CA LYS A 173 -0.32 13.60 12.21
C LYS A 173 -0.83 14.81 11.43
N ARG A 174 -0.10 15.93 11.54
CA ARG A 174 -0.29 17.13 10.73
C ARG A 174 0.91 17.27 9.80
N TYR A 175 0.66 17.47 8.51
CA TYR A 175 1.69 17.53 7.47
C TYR A 175 1.92 18.96 6.99
N SER A 176 3.18 19.36 6.88
CA SER A 176 3.57 20.63 6.25
C SER A 176 3.33 20.59 4.74
N LEU A 177 3.29 21.76 4.10
CA LEU A 177 3.21 21.85 2.64
C LEU A 177 4.37 21.11 1.95
N LEU A 178 5.57 21.14 2.53
CA LEU A 178 6.74 20.45 1.99
C LEU A 178 6.61 18.92 2.07
N GLU A 179 6.10 18.41 3.19
CA GLU A 179 5.81 16.97 3.36
C GLU A 179 4.74 16.51 2.36
N LEU A 180 3.71 17.33 2.12
CA LEU A 180 2.69 17.05 1.10
C LEU A 180 3.27 17.05 -0.32
N CYS A 181 4.21 17.95 -0.63
CA CYS A 181 4.91 17.90 -1.91
C CYS A 181 5.68 16.59 -2.09
N CYS A 182 6.30 16.08 -1.02
CA CYS A 182 7.00 14.80 -1.06
C CYS A 182 6.04 13.62 -1.28
N TYR A 183 4.88 13.63 -0.61
CA TYR A 183 3.84 12.61 -0.78
C TYR A 183 3.29 12.58 -2.21
N HIS A 184 3.04 13.74 -2.81
CA HIS A 184 2.46 13.85 -4.16
C HIS A 184 3.49 13.82 -5.30
N GLY A 185 4.78 13.89 -5.00
CA GLY A 185 5.83 14.03 -6.02
C GLY A 185 5.82 15.42 -6.69
N ALA A 186 5.33 16.46 -6.00
CA ALA A 186 5.15 17.82 -6.51
C ALA A 186 6.46 18.62 -6.51
N VAL A 187 7.33 18.31 -7.46
CA VAL A 187 8.72 18.80 -7.49
C VAL A 187 8.84 20.32 -7.62
N ASP A 188 7.93 20.97 -8.35
CA ASP A 188 8.00 22.41 -8.58
C ASP A 188 7.54 23.18 -7.35
N CYS A 189 6.44 22.73 -6.74
CA CYS A 189 5.97 23.27 -5.45
C CYS A 189 7.03 23.04 -4.35
N PHE A 190 7.65 21.86 -4.32
CA PHE A 190 8.74 21.53 -3.40
C PHE A 190 9.93 22.49 -3.57
N LYS A 191 10.39 22.70 -4.81
CA LYS A 191 11.49 23.63 -5.12
C LYS A 191 11.16 25.04 -4.66
N LEU A 192 9.95 25.55 -4.94
CA LEU A 192 9.53 26.88 -4.50
C LEU A 192 9.57 27.00 -2.97
N LEU A 193 9.05 26.01 -2.24
CA LEU A 193 9.07 26.00 -0.77
C LEU A 193 10.49 25.99 -0.20
N ARG A 194 11.42 25.30 -0.86
CA ARG A 194 12.84 25.26 -0.47
C ARG A 194 13.54 26.58 -0.76
N THR A 195 13.33 27.17 -1.94
CA THR A 195 14.07 28.37 -2.37
C THR A 195 13.51 29.66 -1.78
N LYS A 196 12.19 29.84 -1.77
CA LYS A 196 11.54 31.07 -1.30
C LYS A 196 11.43 31.13 0.23
N PHE A 197 11.12 29.99 0.87
CA PHE A 197 10.77 29.96 2.28
C PHE A 197 11.79 29.25 3.18
N ASN A 198 12.85 28.67 2.59
CA ASN A 198 13.85 27.85 3.31
C ASN A 198 13.21 26.71 4.13
N SER A 199 12.11 26.14 3.62
CA SER A 199 11.33 25.12 4.34
C SER A 199 12.21 23.91 4.70
N GLU A 200 12.26 23.52 5.97
CA GLU A 200 13.14 22.44 6.45
C GLU A 200 12.70 21.06 5.93
N ILE A 201 13.68 20.24 5.50
CA ILE A 201 13.43 18.85 5.12
C ILE A 201 13.39 17.98 6.38
N ALA A 202 12.18 17.61 6.81
CA ALA A 202 11.97 16.68 7.91
C ALA A 202 12.16 15.21 7.47
N GLN A 203 12.31 14.28 8.42
CA GLN A 203 12.37 12.84 8.12
C GLN A 203 11.14 12.35 7.33
N THR A 204 9.94 12.87 7.62
CA THR A 204 8.72 12.53 6.89
C THR A 204 8.82 12.89 5.40
N CYS A 205 9.54 13.94 5.03
CA CYS A 205 9.77 14.30 3.63
C CYS A 205 10.51 13.18 2.90
N LEU A 206 11.58 12.66 3.50
CA LEU A 206 12.32 11.53 2.95
C LEU A 206 11.43 10.28 2.89
N ASP A 207 10.73 9.96 3.99
CA ASP A 207 9.83 8.80 4.02
C ASP A 207 8.79 8.87 2.90
N PHE A 208 8.13 10.03 2.71
CA PHE A 208 7.12 10.21 1.66
C PHE A 208 7.68 10.31 0.25
N SER A 209 8.93 10.69 0.05
CA SER A 209 9.54 10.72 -1.29
C SER A 209 9.56 9.33 -1.97
N PHE A 210 9.62 8.25 -1.19
CA PHE A 210 9.51 6.86 -1.68
C PHE A 210 8.08 6.46 -2.08
N LEU A 211 7.08 7.20 -1.60
CA LEU A 211 5.68 7.03 -2.00
C LEU A 211 5.33 7.90 -3.21
N GLY A 212 5.73 9.18 -3.19
CA GLY A 212 5.47 10.13 -4.29
C GLY A 212 6.30 9.86 -5.54
N GLY A 213 7.41 9.14 -5.42
CA GLY A 213 8.14 8.57 -6.55
C GLY A 213 8.88 9.57 -7.43
N ASN A 214 9.04 10.82 -7.00
CA ASN A 214 9.81 11.82 -7.73
C ASN A 214 11.32 11.72 -7.36
N PRO A 215 12.22 11.36 -8.32
CA PRO A 215 13.64 11.15 -8.01
C PRO A 215 14.37 12.40 -7.54
N GLU A 216 13.97 13.60 -8.01
CA GLU A 216 14.60 14.85 -7.63
C GLU A 216 14.30 15.21 -6.17
N ILE A 217 13.04 15.05 -5.74
CA ILE A 217 12.66 15.24 -4.34
C ILE A 217 13.41 14.25 -3.45
N MET A 218 13.43 12.97 -3.83
CA MET A 218 14.11 11.91 -3.08
C MET A 218 15.61 12.21 -2.92
N SER A 219 16.29 12.55 -4.03
CA SER A 219 17.71 12.91 -4.03
C SER A 219 18.01 14.12 -3.15
N GLU A 220 17.15 15.16 -3.20
CA GLU A 220 17.31 16.30 -2.31
C GLU A 220 17.10 15.92 -0.84
N CYS A 221 16.10 15.10 -0.52
CA CYS A 221 15.83 14.67 0.85
C CYS A 221 16.98 13.84 1.45
N LEU A 222 17.60 12.97 0.65
CA LEU A 222 18.74 12.14 1.05
C LEU A 222 19.99 12.94 1.44
N LYS A 223 20.11 14.21 1.04
CA LYS A 223 21.21 15.09 1.46
C LYS A 223 21.11 15.49 2.94
N TYR A 224 19.92 15.44 3.53
CA TYR A 224 19.64 15.94 4.89
C TYR A 224 19.20 14.84 5.86
N GLN A 225 18.57 13.79 5.34
CA GLN A 225 17.97 12.72 6.14
C GLN A 225 18.52 11.35 5.76
N LYS A 226 18.42 10.39 6.68
CA LYS A 226 18.86 9.00 6.44
C LYS A 226 17.64 8.09 6.26
N PRO A 227 17.68 7.17 5.28
CA PRO A 227 16.62 6.18 5.13
C PRO A 227 16.46 5.29 6.35
N GLY A 228 15.22 4.90 6.62
CA GLY A 228 14.88 3.99 7.72
C GLY A 228 13.70 3.08 7.37
N LYS A 229 13.14 2.42 8.39
CA LYS A 229 12.04 1.46 8.20
C LYS A 229 10.79 2.06 7.54
N PHE A 230 10.51 3.34 7.77
CA PHE A 230 9.38 4.03 7.14
C PHE A 230 9.60 4.29 5.64
N CYS A 231 10.84 4.57 5.21
CA CYS A 231 11.20 4.62 3.80
C CYS A 231 10.96 3.26 3.14
N MET A 232 11.42 2.16 3.75
CA MET A 232 11.21 0.80 3.22
C MET A 232 9.72 0.47 3.12
N LYS A 233 8.95 0.76 4.16
CA LYS A 233 7.49 0.58 4.13
C LYS A 233 6.84 1.37 2.98
N ASN A 234 7.20 2.63 2.78
CA ASN A 234 6.63 3.44 1.71
C ASN A 234 7.07 2.99 0.30
N ALA A 235 8.30 2.48 0.15
CA ALA A 235 8.76 1.85 -1.09
C ALA A 235 7.99 0.55 -1.41
N ILE A 236 7.68 -0.24 -0.38
CA ILE A 236 6.81 -1.43 -0.52
C ILE A 236 5.39 -1.00 -0.93
N ILE A 237 4.83 0.03 -0.29
CA ILE A 237 3.48 0.53 -0.61
C ILE A 237 3.40 1.11 -2.01
N SER A 238 4.44 1.77 -2.52
CA SER A 238 4.44 2.33 -3.88
C SER A 238 4.54 1.27 -4.97
N HIS A 239 4.71 0.00 -4.61
CA HIS A 239 4.95 -1.09 -5.55
C HIS A 239 6.12 -0.81 -6.50
N ASN A 240 7.11 -0.04 -6.05
CA ASN A 240 8.31 0.27 -6.82
C ASN A 240 9.46 -0.62 -6.34
N ILE A 241 9.74 -1.68 -7.08
CA ILE A 241 10.77 -2.66 -6.71
C ILE A 241 12.19 -2.07 -6.75
N ASP A 242 12.43 -1.07 -7.59
CA ASP A 242 13.72 -0.38 -7.66
C ASP A 242 13.99 0.38 -6.36
N PHE A 243 12.97 0.99 -5.76
CA PHE A 243 13.10 1.65 -4.46
C PHE A 243 13.34 0.64 -3.32
N VAL A 244 12.64 -0.48 -3.33
CA VAL A 244 12.84 -1.54 -2.32
C VAL A 244 14.27 -2.08 -2.40
N THR A 245 14.73 -2.43 -3.60
CA THR A 245 16.08 -2.96 -3.80
C THR A 245 17.17 -1.92 -3.56
N PHE A 246 16.95 -0.66 -3.93
CA PHE A 246 17.84 0.45 -3.59
C PHE A 246 18.03 0.60 -2.07
N LEU A 247 16.93 0.62 -1.30
CA LEU A 247 17.00 0.73 0.17
C LEU A 247 17.67 -0.49 0.81
N MET A 248 17.40 -1.68 0.28
CA MET A 248 18.02 -2.92 0.75
C MET A 248 19.52 -2.94 0.48
N ASN A 249 19.95 -2.62 -0.75
CA ASN A 249 21.34 -2.77 -1.17
C ASN A 249 22.24 -1.61 -0.70
N GLU A 250 21.77 -0.37 -0.85
CA GLU A 250 22.60 0.81 -0.58
C GLU A 250 22.58 1.22 0.91
N TYR A 251 21.51 0.89 1.63
CA TYR A 251 21.33 1.27 3.03
C TYR A 251 21.22 0.09 3.99
N ASN A 252 21.28 -1.16 3.50
CA ASN A 252 21.16 -2.38 4.29
C ASN A 252 19.89 -2.40 5.17
N ILE A 253 18.77 -1.91 4.63
CA ILE A 253 17.48 -1.92 5.32
C ILE A 253 16.75 -3.21 4.96
N GLU A 254 16.42 -4.01 5.98
CA GLU A 254 15.64 -5.25 5.79
C GLU A 254 14.25 -4.94 5.20
N ILE A 255 13.84 -5.75 4.21
CA ILE A 255 12.49 -5.67 3.64
C ILE A 255 11.48 -6.11 4.71
N ASP A 256 10.52 -5.23 5.02
CA ASP A 256 9.45 -5.51 5.98
C ASP A 256 8.39 -6.43 5.37
N LEU A 257 8.52 -7.74 5.60
CA LEU A 257 7.56 -8.74 5.14
C LEU A 257 6.12 -8.47 5.60
N GLY A 258 5.93 -7.88 6.80
CA GLY A 258 4.60 -7.53 7.28
C GLY A 258 3.93 -6.49 6.39
N SER A 259 4.69 -5.51 5.92
CA SER A 259 4.25 -4.54 4.92
C SER A 259 4.03 -5.20 3.55
N CYS A 260 4.91 -6.11 3.11
CA CYS A 260 4.70 -6.83 1.85
C CYS A 260 3.36 -7.58 1.82
N GLY A 261 3.02 -8.29 2.91
CA GLY A 261 1.75 -8.97 3.04
C GLY A 261 0.56 -8.01 3.12
N LEU A 262 0.63 -6.98 3.98
CA LEU A 262 -0.46 -6.03 4.18
C LEU A 262 -0.85 -5.30 2.89
N PHE A 263 0.14 -4.95 2.05
CA PHE A 263 -0.07 -4.20 0.82
C PHE A 263 -0.08 -5.09 -0.44
N ASN A 264 -0.04 -6.42 -0.30
CA ASN A 264 0.03 -7.37 -1.42
C ASN A 264 1.21 -7.10 -2.39
N ASN A 265 2.32 -6.58 -1.89
CA ASN A 265 3.55 -6.45 -2.67
C ASN A 265 4.33 -7.78 -2.66
N LEU A 266 3.84 -8.73 -3.45
CA LEU A 266 4.43 -10.06 -3.58
C LEU A 266 5.82 -10.00 -4.24
N GLU A 267 6.10 -9.02 -5.09
CA GLU A 267 7.41 -8.88 -5.73
C GLU A 267 8.51 -8.55 -4.71
N ALA A 268 8.28 -7.57 -3.83
CA ALA A 268 9.19 -7.26 -2.72
C ALA A 268 9.35 -8.45 -1.75
N PHE A 269 8.27 -9.20 -1.49
CA PHE A 269 8.32 -10.43 -0.71
C PHE A 269 9.23 -11.49 -1.36
N LEU A 270 9.16 -11.65 -2.69
CA LEU A 270 10.00 -12.59 -3.42
C LEU A 270 11.47 -12.16 -3.42
N VAL A 271 11.76 -10.84 -3.48
CA VAL A 271 13.13 -10.34 -3.30
C VAL A 271 13.65 -10.68 -1.91
N TYR A 272 12.86 -10.48 -0.86
CA TYR A 272 13.26 -10.90 0.50
C TYR A 272 13.59 -12.39 0.56
N PHE A 273 12.73 -13.24 -0.01
CA PHE A 273 12.94 -14.68 0.00
C PHE A 273 14.20 -15.07 -0.77
N ASP A 274 14.45 -14.46 -1.93
CA ASP A 274 15.64 -14.72 -2.74
C ASP A 274 16.94 -14.41 -1.99
N GLN A 275 16.95 -13.33 -1.21
CA GLN A 275 18.12 -12.88 -0.46
C GLN A 275 18.35 -13.65 0.85
N THR A 276 17.28 -14.05 1.54
CA THR A 276 17.38 -14.64 2.89
C THR A 276 17.20 -16.15 2.92
N ASN A 277 16.47 -16.70 1.94
CA ASN A 277 15.98 -18.07 1.93
C ASN A 277 15.25 -18.46 3.24
N ASP A 278 14.66 -17.49 3.95
CA ASP A 278 13.93 -17.70 5.21
C ASP A 278 12.52 -18.26 4.93
N VAL A 279 12.48 -19.57 4.68
CA VAL A 279 11.26 -20.32 4.37
C VAL A 279 10.18 -20.15 5.44
N ASN A 280 10.57 -20.08 6.71
CA ASN A 280 9.66 -20.03 7.85
C ASN A 280 8.95 -18.67 7.94
N LYS A 281 9.69 -17.56 7.87
CA LYS A 281 9.09 -16.21 7.83
C LYS A 281 8.25 -16.00 6.57
N CYS A 282 8.71 -16.51 5.42
CA CYS A 282 7.95 -16.43 4.19
C CYS A 282 6.62 -17.20 4.28
N PHE A 283 6.63 -18.42 4.83
CA PHE A 283 5.41 -19.17 5.08
C PHE A 283 4.45 -18.44 6.03
N LEU A 284 4.97 -17.87 7.11
CA LEU A 284 4.19 -17.15 8.10
C LEU A 284 3.34 -16.02 7.48
N ILE A 285 3.90 -15.31 6.51
CA ILE A 285 3.28 -14.14 5.84
C ILE A 285 2.49 -14.51 4.59
N SER A 286 2.76 -15.67 3.99
CA SER A 286 2.08 -16.16 2.77
C SER A 286 0.54 -16.12 2.79
N PRO A 287 -0.15 -16.30 3.94
CA PRO A 287 -1.60 -16.15 4.00
C PRO A 287 -2.11 -14.81 3.48
N TYR A 288 -1.38 -13.70 3.67
CA TYR A 288 -1.81 -12.37 3.23
C TYR A 288 -2.10 -12.29 1.72
N PHE A 289 -1.31 -12.99 0.90
CA PHE A 289 -1.45 -12.98 -0.56
C PHE A 289 -2.61 -13.84 -1.05
N ASN A 290 -3.33 -14.52 -0.15
CA ASN A 290 -4.44 -15.41 -0.47
C ASN A 290 -4.15 -16.34 -1.67
N THR A 291 -2.96 -16.93 -1.66
CA THR A 291 -2.46 -17.75 -2.77
C THR A 291 -2.10 -19.14 -2.23
N PRO A 292 -3.01 -20.14 -2.32
CA PRO A 292 -2.80 -21.45 -1.73
C PRO A 292 -1.55 -22.17 -2.26
N SER A 293 -1.19 -21.96 -3.52
CA SER A 293 0.03 -22.51 -4.11
C SER A 293 1.30 -21.94 -3.48
N LEU A 294 1.29 -20.69 -3.01
CA LEU A 294 2.43 -20.09 -2.31
C LEU A 294 2.63 -20.71 -0.93
N CYS A 295 1.55 -20.91 -0.17
CA CYS A 295 1.60 -21.64 1.10
C CYS A 295 2.10 -23.08 0.91
N LYS A 296 1.59 -23.79 -0.10
CA LYS A 296 2.05 -25.15 -0.44
C LYS A 296 3.52 -25.16 -0.84
N TYR A 297 3.98 -24.17 -1.60
CA TYR A 297 5.38 -24.05 -1.99
C TYR A 297 6.28 -24.02 -0.75
N PHE A 298 6.03 -23.13 0.21
CA PHE A 298 6.89 -23.06 1.40
C PHE A 298 6.78 -24.28 2.30
N LEU A 299 5.59 -24.89 2.45
CA LEU A 299 5.43 -26.15 3.18
C LEU A 299 6.25 -27.29 2.55
N SER A 300 6.21 -27.43 1.22
CA SER A 300 7.03 -28.40 0.49
C SER A 300 8.53 -28.10 0.59
N ASN A 301 8.91 -26.86 0.87
CA ASN A 301 10.29 -26.44 1.13
C ASN A 301 10.67 -26.49 2.61
N GLY A 302 9.89 -27.18 3.45
CA GLY A 302 10.23 -27.46 4.85
C GLY A 302 9.82 -26.38 5.85
N ALA A 303 8.89 -25.49 5.50
CA ALA A 303 8.33 -24.54 6.45
C ALA A 303 7.72 -25.25 7.66
N ASN A 304 8.02 -24.73 8.85
CA ASN A 304 7.35 -25.13 10.08
C ASN A 304 5.91 -24.60 10.08
N ILE A 305 4.93 -25.51 10.00
CA ILE A 305 3.50 -25.18 9.99
C ILE A 305 3.05 -24.37 11.22
N ASN A 306 3.76 -24.51 12.35
CA ASN A 306 3.48 -23.85 13.63
C ASN A 306 4.50 -22.76 13.96
N GLU A 307 5.25 -22.26 12.97
CA GLU A 307 6.14 -21.13 13.16
C GLU A 307 5.40 -19.93 13.77
N LYS A 308 6.09 -19.20 14.65
CA LYS A 308 5.54 -18.03 15.34
C LYS A 308 6.39 -16.81 15.10
N ASP A 309 5.75 -15.67 14.92
CA ASP A 309 6.45 -14.39 15.06
C ASP A 309 6.67 -14.01 16.53
N ASP A 310 7.32 -12.85 16.71
CA ASP A 310 7.57 -12.21 18.00
C ASP A 310 6.29 -11.90 18.82
N PHE A 311 5.11 -12.00 18.22
CA PHE A 311 3.81 -11.85 18.88
C PHE A 311 3.12 -13.19 19.18
N GLY A 312 3.78 -14.31 18.87
CA GLY A 312 3.23 -15.65 19.00
C GLY A 312 2.18 -16.00 17.94
N LYS A 313 2.05 -15.22 16.85
CA LYS A 313 1.09 -15.49 15.77
C LYS A 313 1.69 -16.48 14.78
N THR A 314 0.84 -17.38 14.32
CA THR A 314 1.14 -18.38 13.29
C THR A 314 0.51 -18.00 11.94
N ALA A 315 0.84 -18.72 10.87
CA ALA A 315 0.20 -18.54 9.58
C ALA A 315 -1.34 -18.72 9.67
N LEU A 316 -1.81 -19.62 10.54
CA LEU A 316 -3.24 -19.80 10.79
C LEU A 316 -3.89 -18.56 11.44
N HIS A 317 -3.20 -17.90 12.38
CA HIS A 317 -3.68 -16.64 12.95
C HIS A 317 -3.85 -15.55 11.89
N TYR A 318 -2.91 -15.46 10.95
CA TYR A 318 -2.98 -14.51 9.84
C TYR A 318 -4.10 -14.84 8.85
N ALA A 319 -4.28 -16.12 8.50
CA ALA A 319 -5.38 -16.56 7.64
C ALA A 319 -6.75 -16.26 8.29
N ALA A 320 -6.90 -16.56 9.58
CA ALA A 320 -8.14 -16.32 10.32
C ALA A 320 -8.45 -14.82 10.46
N LYS A 321 -7.46 -13.99 10.80
CA LYS A 321 -7.63 -12.53 10.94
C LYS A 321 -8.14 -11.87 9.65
N ASN A 322 -7.67 -12.36 8.50
CA ASN A 322 -8.01 -11.79 7.19
C ASN A 322 -9.18 -12.53 6.51
N ASN A 323 -9.89 -13.41 7.23
CA ASN A 323 -11.01 -14.20 6.71
C ASN A 323 -10.68 -15.01 5.43
N ILE A 324 -9.48 -15.59 5.38
CA ILE A 324 -8.98 -16.33 4.22
C ILE A 324 -9.24 -17.83 4.41
N ILE A 325 -10.49 -18.23 4.21
CA ILE A 325 -11.02 -19.55 4.56
C ILE A 325 -10.25 -20.69 3.88
N GLU A 326 -9.96 -20.58 2.59
CA GLU A 326 -9.29 -21.65 1.85
C GLU A 326 -7.83 -21.86 2.30
N ILE A 327 -7.12 -20.78 2.65
CA ILE A 327 -5.79 -20.88 3.26
C ILE A 327 -5.87 -21.46 4.66
N ALA A 328 -6.85 -21.05 5.48
CA ALA A 328 -7.03 -21.61 6.82
C ALA A 328 -7.29 -23.13 6.75
N LYS A 329 -8.18 -23.58 5.86
CA LYS A 329 -8.44 -25.01 5.62
C LYS A 329 -7.18 -25.75 5.17
N LEU A 330 -6.42 -25.17 4.25
CA LEU A 330 -5.14 -25.74 3.78
C LEU A 330 -4.16 -25.90 4.94
N ILE A 331 -3.98 -24.87 5.76
CA ILE A 331 -3.04 -24.90 6.90
C ILE A 331 -3.48 -25.94 7.94
N ILE A 332 -4.78 -26.02 8.26
CA ILE A 332 -5.34 -27.02 9.17
C ILE A 332 -5.14 -28.45 8.63
N SER A 333 -5.36 -28.66 7.32
CA SER A 333 -5.20 -29.99 6.72
C SER A 333 -3.74 -30.48 6.71
N HIS A 334 -2.78 -29.56 6.84
CA HIS A 334 -1.35 -29.86 6.98
C HIS A 334 -0.89 -29.98 8.45
N GLY A 335 -1.83 -30.06 9.39
CA GLY A 335 -1.53 -30.37 10.80
C GLY A 335 -1.19 -29.15 11.66
N ALA A 336 -1.61 -27.95 11.28
CA ALA A 336 -1.44 -26.78 12.13
C ALA A 336 -2.17 -26.94 13.47
N ASN A 337 -1.52 -26.50 14.54
CA ASN A 337 -2.12 -26.47 15.87
C ASN A 337 -3.11 -25.30 15.98
N VAL A 338 -4.40 -25.63 16.02
CA VAL A 338 -5.49 -24.65 16.12
C VAL A 338 -5.58 -23.96 17.49
N ASN A 339 -4.88 -24.48 18.50
CA ASN A 339 -4.91 -23.99 19.88
C ASN A 339 -3.71 -23.10 20.23
N GLU A 340 -2.89 -22.72 19.25
CA GLU A 340 -1.75 -21.83 19.50
C GLU A 340 -2.22 -20.49 20.07
N LYS A 341 -1.48 -20.01 21.08
CA LYS A 341 -1.79 -18.75 21.77
C LYS A 341 -0.84 -17.65 21.32
N ARG A 342 -1.41 -16.45 21.15
CA ARG A 342 -0.67 -15.20 21.02
C ARG A 342 -0.09 -14.81 22.38
N LEU A 343 0.99 -14.02 22.36
CA LEU A 343 1.66 -13.56 23.59
C LEU A 343 0.90 -12.43 24.32
N TYR A 344 -0.10 -11.83 23.67
CA TYR A 344 -0.90 -10.72 24.19
C TYR A 344 -2.37 -10.88 23.84
#